data_AF-A0A8X6HWE7-F1
#
_entry.id   AF-A0A8X6HWE7-F1
#
_cell.length_a   1.000
_cell.length_b   1.000
_cell.length_c   1.000
_cell.angle_alpha   90.00
_cell.angle_beta   90.00
_cell.angle_gamma   90.00
#
_symmetry.space_group_name_H-M   'P 1'
#
loop_
_entity.id
_entity.type
_entity.pdbx_description
1 polymer ?
#
loop_
_entity_poly.entity_id
_entity_poly.type
_entity_poly.pdbx_seq_one_letter_code
_entity_poly.pdbx_strand_id
1 'polypeptide(L)'
;MAVFDVTSSDCNAHNEIYRYEMGRYISSNEAVWRILNFPIHERYPTVIHLSVHLENGQRVYFTEGNAAERARFAPETTLTAFFRLCNEDEFARTLFYHQVPRYYTWDSKNKKWSRRKVGQSLSDHPGIKSTDAIGRVYTVHPNNSECFHLRLLLHEVQALCLFNI
;
A
#
# COMPACT_ATOMS: atom_id res chain seq x y z
N MET A 1 -28.95 8.19 9.95
CA MET A 1 -28.21 8.28 11.22
C MET A 1 -28.81 9.46 11.97
N ALA A 2 -29.66 9.20 12.95
CA ALA A 2 -30.26 10.27 13.75
C ALA A 2 -29.28 10.60 14.87
N VAL A 3 -28.62 11.76 14.77
CA VAL A 3 -28.01 12.38 15.94
C VAL A 3 -29.20 12.85 16.77
N PHE A 4 -29.40 12.30 17.96
CA PHE A 4 -30.35 12.86 18.91
C PHE A 4 -29.79 14.22 19.31
N ASP A 5 -30.36 15.26 18.74
CA ASP A 5 -30.10 16.63 19.17
C ASP A 5 -30.59 16.72 20.61
N VAL A 6 -29.64 16.71 21.56
CA VAL A 6 -29.93 17.16 22.91
C VAL A 6 -30.05 18.68 22.78
N THR A 7 -31.21 19.15 22.35
CA THR A 7 -31.52 20.58 22.29
C THR A 7 -31.54 21.11 23.72
N SER A 8 -30.38 21.43 24.28
CA SER A 8 -30.31 22.44 25.31
C SER A 8 -30.63 23.75 24.61
N SER A 9 -31.82 24.25 24.93
CA SER A 9 -32.36 25.54 24.49
C SER A 9 -31.47 26.68 24.98
N ASP A 10 -30.32 26.88 24.33
CA ASP A 10 -29.53 28.09 24.43
C ASP A 10 -28.85 28.38 23.10
N CYS A 11 -29.23 29.51 22.53
CA CYS A 11 -28.83 30.05 21.24
C CYS A 11 -27.39 30.58 21.25
N ASN A 12 -26.41 29.77 21.62
CA ASN A 12 -25.00 30.13 21.53
C ASN A 12 -24.34 29.40 20.37
N ALA A 13 -24.23 30.08 19.22
CA ALA A 13 -23.76 29.53 17.94
C ALA A 13 -22.32 28.97 17.95
N HIS A 14 -21.59 29.07 19.07
CA HIS A 14 -20.17 28.68 19.22
C HIS A 14 -19.88 27.96 20.54
N ASN A 15 -20.67 26.94 20.92
CA ASN A 15 -20.31 26.07 22.03
C ASN A 15 -19.22 25.06 21.61
N GLU A 16 -17.95 25.37 21.90
CA GLU A 16 -16.79 24.53 21.59
C GLU A 16 -16.85 23.17 22.29
N ILE A 17 -17.31 23.12 23.55
CA ILE A 17 -17.43 21.89 24.34
C ILE A 17 -18.41 20.92 23.67
N TYR A 18 -19.59 21.42 23.29
CA TYR A 18 -20.58 20.61 22.57
C TYR A 18 -20.05 20.11 21.23
N ARG A 19 -19.39 20.98 20.44
CA ARG A 19 -18.77 20.57 19.17
C ARG A 19 -17.69 19.50 19.36
N TYR A 20 -16.92 19.60 20.45
CA TYR A 20 -15.89 18.64 20.81
C TYR A 20 -16.47 17.28 21.20
N GLU A 21 -17.54 17.25 22.00
CA GLU A 21 -18.25 16.02 22.36
C GLU A 21 -18.91 15.37 21.13
N MET A 22 -19.60 16.18 20.32
CA MET A 22 -20.23 15.72 19.08
C MET A 22 -19.23 15.15 18.07
N GLY A 23 -18.04 15.77 17.94
CA GLY A 23 -16.97 15.27 17.06
C GLY A 23 -16.36 13.94 17.50
N ARG A 24 -16.63 13.49 18.74
CA ARG A 24 -16.13 12.23 19.31
C ARG A 24 -17.21 11.21 19.61
N TYR A 25 -18.47 11.56 19.39
CA TYR A 25 -19.57 10.64 19.52
C TYR A 25 -19.44 9.51 18.50
N ILE A 26 -19.52 8.27 18.97
CA ILE A 26 -19.57 7.06 18.16
C ILE A 26 -20.96 6.45 18.35
N SER A 27 -21.66 6.17 17.25
CA SER A 27 -22.99 5.55 17.34
C SER A 27 -22.92 4.15 17.97
N SER A 28 -23.98 3.71 18.65
CA SER A 28 -24.03 2.38 19.28
C SER A 28 -23.69 1.24 18.31
N ASN A 29 -24.13 1.36 17.05
CA ASN A 29 -23.82 0.37 16.01
C ASN A 29 -22.33 0.32 15.68
N GLU A 30 -21.67 1.47 15.53
CA GLU A 30 -20.22 1.54 15.28
C GLU A 30 -19.42 1.06 16.51
N ALA A 31 -19.89 1.36 17.72
CA ALA A 31 -19.28 0.87 18.96
C ALA A 31 -19.31 -0.65 19.05
N VAL A 32 -20.45 -1.28 18.77
CA VAL A 32 -20.58 -2.74 18.70
C VAL A 32 -19.66 -3.32 17.61
N TRP A 33 -19.59 -2.69 16.44
CA TRP A 33 -18.71 -3.10 15.35
C TRP A 33 -17.23 -3.12 15.76
N ARG A 34 -16.80 -2.07 16.48
CA ARG A 34 -15.44 -1.95 17.04
C ARG A 34 -15.17 -2.99 18.12
N ILE A 35 -16.11 -3.21 19.05
CA ILE A 35 -15.98 -4.19 20.13
C ILE A 35 -15.82 -5.61 19.57
N LEU A 36 -16.57 -5.94 18.52
CA LEU A 36 -16.53 -7.24 17.87
C LEU A 36 -15.42 -7.35 16.81
N ASN A 37 -14.60 -6.31 16.67
CA ASN A 37 -13.48 -6.22 15.73
C ASN A 37 -13.88 -6.52 14.27
N PHE A 38 -15.10 -6.16 13.88
CA PHE A 38 -15.55 -6.28 12.51
C PHE A 38 -14.85 -5.21 11.64
N PRO A 39 -14.60 -5.48 10.35
CA PRO A 39 -14.06 -4.49 9.43
C PRO A 39 -14.95 -3.24 9.39
N ILE A 40 -14.41 -2.11 9.84
CA ILE A 40 -15.13 -0.82 9.91
C ILE A 40 -15.14 -0.13 8.54
N HIS A 41 -14.09 -0.37 7.76
CA HIS A 41 -13.94 0.19 6.43
C HIS A 41 -13.30 -0.85 5.53
N GLU A 42 -13.90 -1.06 4.37
CA GLU A 42 -13.26 -1.72 3.25
C GLU A 42 -12.90 -0.66 2.22
N ARG A 43 -11.66 -0.71 1.72
CA ARG A 43 -11.21 0.16 0.64
C ARG A 43 -11.25 -0.64 -0.65
N TYR A 44 -12.19 -0.28 -1.52
CA TYR A 44 -12.27 -0.77 -2.88
C TYR A 44 -12.03 0.40 -3.86
N PRO A 45 -11.12 0.25 -4.83
CA PRO A 45 -10.18 -0.87 -4.97
C PRO A 45 -9.08 -0.89 -3.91
N THR A 46 -8.47 -2.06 -3.69
CA THR A 46 -7.31 -2.18 -2.80
C THR A 46 -6.13 -1.39 -3.36
N VAL A 47 -5.52 -0.54 -2.51
CA VAL A 47 -4.34 0.25 -2.87
C VAL A 47 -3.11 -0.32 -2.18
N ILE A 48 -2.10 -0.71 -2.95
CA ILE A 48 -0.80 -1.20 -2.45
C ILE A 48 0.24 -0.12 -2.66
N HIS A 49 0.95 0.25 -1.59
CA HIS A 49 2.08 1.17 -1.69
C HIS A 49 3.32 0.45 -2.19
N LEU A 50 3.95 1.05 -3.19
CA LEU A 50 5.14 0.54 -3.85
C LEU A 50 6.33 1.44 -3.52
N SER A 51 7.37 0.84 -2.96
CA SER A 51 8.62 1.49 -2.58
C SER A 51 9.42 1.94 -3.79
N VAL A 52 10.10 3.08 -3.70
CA VAL A 52 11.16 3.48 -4.63
C VAL A 52 12.35 3.96 -3.82
N HIS A 53 13.52 3.43 -4.14
CA HIS A 53 14.79 3.81 -3.53
C HIS A 53 15.94 3.33 -4.44
N LEU A 54 17.11 3.90 -4.22
CA LEU A 54 18.36 3.46 -4.84
C LEU A 54 18.95 2.27 -4.07
N GLU A 55 20.09 1.77 -4.53
CA GLU A 55 20.88 0.75 -3.81
C GLU A 55 21.16 1.20 -2.39
N ASN A 56 20.93 0.31 -1.42
CA ASN A 56 21.13 0.59 0.01
C ASN A 56 20.35 1.80 0.58
N GLY A 57 19.47 2.43 -0.21
CA GLY A 57 18.58 3.53 0.18
C GLY A 57 17.24 3.07 0.76
N GLN A 58 17.16 1.81 1.19
CA GLN A 58 15.92 1.21 1.69
C GLN A 58 15.50 1.85 3.01
N ARG A 59 14.20 2.14 3.15
CA ARG A 59 13.64 2.57 4.43
C ARG A 59 13.46 1.37 5.35
N VAL A 60 14.28 1.31 6.40
CA VAL A 60 14.27 0.21 7.38
C VAL A 60 13.88 0.72 8.76
N TYR A 61 13.01 -0.02 9.44
CA TYR A 61 12.71 0.20 10.85
C TYR A 61 13.54 -0.76 11.69
N PHE A 62 14.21 -0.23 12.71
CA PHE A 62 15.08 -0.99 13.58
C PHE A 62 14.85 -0.62 15.05
N THR A 63 15.25 -1.53 15.93
CA THR A 63 15.38 -1.36 17.39
C THR A 63 16.85 -1.56 17.75
N GLU A 64 17.27 -1.17 18.96
CA GLU A 64 18.67 -1.30 19.38
C GLU A 64 19.21 -2.73 19.22
N GLY A 65 18.39 -3.74 19.52
CA GLY A 65 18.76 -5.15 19.40
C GLY A 65 18.90 -5.67 17.96
N ASN A 66 18.29 -5.04 16.96
CA ASN A 66 18.32 -5.52 15.57
C ASN A 66 19.05 -4.56 14.60
N ALA A 67 19.49 -3.39 15.06
CA ALA A 67 20.12 -2.37 14.22
C ALA A 67 21.34 -2.91 13.44
N ALA A 68 22.21 -3.66 14.12
CA ALA A 68 23.40 -4.25 13.50
C ALA A 68 23.06 -5.28 12.42
N GLU A 69 22.02 -6.11 12.64
CA GLU A 69 21.55 -7.08 11.66
C GLU A 69 20.93 -6.38 10.45
N ARG A 70 20.06 -5.38 10.69
CA ARG A 70 19.42 -4.59 9.64
C ARG A 70 20.39 -3.80 8.79
N ALA A 71 21.50 -3.33 9.38
CA ALA A 71 22.56 -2.64 8.65
C ALA A 71 23.35 -3.58 7.73
N ARG A 72 23.47 -4.86 8.09
CA ARG A 72 24.14 -5.88 7.27
C ARG A 72 23.21 -6.48 6.21
N PHE A 73 21.96 -6.73 6.58
CA PHE A 73 20.95 -7.38 5.75
C PHE A 73 19.69 -6.53 5.72
N ALA A 74 19.60 -5.69 4.70
CA ALA A 74 18.47 -4.82 4.52
C ALA A 74 17.25 -5.66 4.06
N PRO A 75 16.05 -5.45 4.67
CA PRO A 75 14.87 -6.22 4.33
C PRO A 75 14.42 -5.96 2.91
N GLU A 76 13.95 -7.02 2.25
CA GLU A 76 13.35 -6.90 0.93
C GLU A 76 12.15 -5.95 0.92
N THR A 77 12.18 -5.06 -0.06
CA THR A 77 11.12 -4.11 -0.33
C THR A 77 10.28 -4.62 -1.50
N THR A 78 9.14 -3.97 -1.74
CA THR A 78 8.31 -4.25 -2.91
C THR A 78 9.06 -4.05 -4.23
N LEU A 79 10.11 -3.21 -4.27
CA LEU A 79 10.91 -2.93 -5.46
C LEU A 79 11.94 -4.02 -5.71
N THR A 80 12.73 -4.39 -4.70
CA THR A 80 13.74 -5.46 -4.85
C THR A 80 13.08 -6.80 -5.15
N ALA A 81 11.95 -7.08 -4.49
CA ALA A 81 11.15 -8.26 -4.78
C ALA A 81 10.53 -8.24 -6.17
N PHE A 82 10.25 -7.07 -6.75
CA PHE A 82 9.75 -6.95 -8.12
C PHE A 82 10.85 -7.33 -9.12
N PHE A 83 12.07 -6.85 -8.95
CA PHE A 83 13.17 -7.26 -9.83
C PHE A 83 13.44 -8.77 -9.77
N ARG A 84 13.39 -9.37 -8.58
CA ARG A 84 13.44 -10.83 -8.45
C ARG A 84 12.29 -11.52 -9.16
N LEU A 85 11.07 -11.01 -9.00
CA LEU A 85 9.88 -11.55 -9.66
C LEU A 85 10.04 -11.52 -11.19
N CYS A 86 10.56 -10.43 -11.76
CA CYS A 86 10.78 -10.35 -13.19
C CYS A 86 11.86 -11.33 -13.70
N ASN A 87 12.80 -11.73 -12.84
CA ASN A 87 13.77 -12.79 -13.17
C ASN A 87 13.16 -14.20 -13.10
N GLU A 88 12.18 -14.41 -12.22
CA GLU A 88 11.52 -15.71 -12.02
C GLU A 88 10.33 -15.96 -12.96
N ASP A 89 9.57 -14.91 -13.33
CA ASP A 89 8.29 -15.00 -14.03
C ASP A 89 8.28 -14.11 -15.28
N GLU A 90 8.17 -14.75 -16.46
CA GLU A 90 8.15 -14.06 -17.75
C GLU A 90 6.97 -13.10 -17.88
N PHE A 91 5.82 -13.41 -17.28
CA PHE A 91 4.68 -12.49 -17.31
C PHE A 91 4.95 -11.23 -16.51
N ALA A 92 5.67 -11.31 -15.40
CA ALA A 92 6.00 -10.13 -14.60
C ALA A 92 6.90 -9.15 -15.37
N ARG A 93 7.66 -9.63 -16.37
CA ARG A 93 8.48 -8.77 -17.24
C ARG A 93 7.64 -7.88 -18.14
N THR A 94 6.44 -8.30 -18.51
CA THR A 94 5.55 -7.51 -19.39
C THR A 94 4.82 -6.39 -18.64
N LEU A 95 4.89 -6.38 -17.30
CA LEU A 95 4.18 -5.42 -16.47
C LEU A 95 5.05 -4.21 -16.11
N PHE A 96 4.40 -3.04 -16.04
CA PHE A 96 4.98 -1.88 -15.35
C PHE A 96 4.89 -2.09 -13.84
N TYR A 97 5.79 -1.45 -13.09
CA TYR A 97 5.88 -1.65 -11.64
C TYR A 97 4.55 -1.35 -10.92
N HIS A 98 3.87 -0.27 -11.31
CA HIS A 98 2.58 0.13 -10.74
C HIS A 98 1.41 -0.82 -11.08
N GLN A 99 1.57 -1.69 -12.09
CA GLN A 99 0.56 -2.68 -12.50
C GLN A 99 0.73 -4.01 -11.78
N VAL A 100 1.88 -4.29 -11.16
CA VAL A 100 2.16 -5.55 -10.48
C VAL A 100 1.08 -5.92 -9.46
N PRO A 101 0.61 -4.99 -8.58
CA PRO A 101 -0.49 -5.28 -7.65
C PRO A 101 -1.78 -5.78 -8.29
N ARG A 102 -2.02 -5.52 -9.57
CA ARG A 102 -3.20 -5.96 -10.30
C ARG A 102 -3.22 -7.48 -10.50
N TYR A 103 -2.05 -8.10 -10.63
CA TYR A 103 -1.88 -9.53 -10.96
C TYR A 103 -1.19 -10.32 -9.83
N TYR A 104 -0.43 -9.64 -8.99
CA TYR A 104 0.32 -10.23 -7.88
C TYR A 104 -0.13 -9.62 -6.56
N THR A 105 -0.08 -10.45 -5.51
CA THR A 105 -0.31 -10.04 -4.12
C THR A 105 1.02 -9.98 -3.40
N TRP A 106 1.20 -8.91 -2.60
CA TRP A 106 2.37 -8.76 -1.74
C TRP A 106 2.21 -9.63 -0.49
N ASP A 107 3.13 -10.59 -0.30
CA ASP A 107 3.26 -11.30 0.96
C ASP A 107 4.23 -10.54 1.87
N SER A 108 3.68 -9.83 2.85
CA SER A 108 4.45 -9.01 3.78
C SER A 108 5.31 -9.82 4.76
N LYS A 109 5.00 -11.12 4.97
CA LYS A 109 5.74 -12.01 5.85
C LYS A 109 6.97 -12.57 5.14
N ASN A 110 6.77 -13.11 3.93
CA ASN A 110 7.84 -13.70 3.14
C ASN A 110 8.56 -12.69 2.24
N LYS A 111 8.11 -11.43 2.22
CA LYS A 111 8.63 -10.34 1.37
C LYS A 111 8.67 -10.70 -0.13
N LYS A 112 7.67 -11.45 -0.59
CA LYS A 112 7.62 -11.97 -1.95
C LYS A 112 6.31 -11.60 -2.64
N TRP A 113 6.38 -11.39 -3.94
CA TRP A 113 5.20 -11.30 -4.80
C TRP A 113 4.70 -12.69 -5.17
N SER A 114 3.41 -12.94 -4.96
CA SER A 114 2.75 -14.20 -5.31
C SER A 114 1.63 -13.95 -6.31
N ARG A 115 1.47 -14.83 -7.30
CA ARG A 115 0.36 -14.74 -8.27
C ARG A 115 -0.99 -14.71 -7.56
N ARG A 116 -1.91 -13.89 -8.04
CA ARG A 116 -3.27 -13.81 -7.48
C ARG A 116 -4.03 -15.11 -7.68
N LYS A 117 -4.67 -15.56 -6.60
CA LYS A 117 -5.54 -16.75 -6.58
C LYS A 117 -7.01 -16.42 -6.88
N VAL A 118 -7.40 -15.15 -6.74
CA VAL A 118 -8.77 -14.65 -6.92
C VAL A 118 -8.74 -13.47 -7.88
N GLY A 119 -9.77 -13.37 -8.74
CA GLY A 119 -9.90 -12.32 -9.74
C GLY A 119 -10.45 -12.85 -11.06
N GLN A 120 -10.54 -11.95 -12.04
CA GLN A 120 -10.92 -12.28 -13.40
C GLN A 120 -9.75 -12.95 -14.10
N SER A 121 -9.98 -14.12 -14.69
CA SER A 121 -8.98 -14.80 -15.53
C SER A 121 -8.76 -13.99 -16.80
N LEU A 122 -7.50 -13.80 -17.17
CA LEU A 122 -7.17 -13.20 -18.46
C LEU A 122 -7.42 -14.22 -19.58
N SER A 123 -8.10 -13.78 -20.65
CA SER A 123 -8.30 -14.59 -21.87
C SER A 123 -6.97 -15.01 -22.49
N ASP A 124 -6.02 -14.08 -22.52
CA ASP A 124 -4.78 -14.22 -23.27
C ASP A 124 -3.73 -15.04 -22.50
N HIS A 125 -3.91 -15.22 -21.18
CA HIS A 125 -2.94 -15.86 -20.30
C HIS A 125 -3.64 -16.81 -19.32
N PRO A 126 -3.83 -18.10 -19.69
CA PRO A 126 -4.51 -19.07 -18.85
C PRO A 126 -3.76 -19.24 -17.51
N GLY A 127 -4.50 -19.13 -16.41
CA GLY A 127 -3.97 -19.25 -15.05
C GLY A 127 -3.52 -17.93 -14.42
N ILE A 128 -3.54 -16.81 -15.15
CA ILE A 128 -3.28 -15.48 -14.59
C ILE A 128 -4.60 -14.81 -14.25
N LYS A 129 -4.70 -14.32 -13.01
CA LYS A 129 -5.86 -13.60 -12.51
C LYS A 129 -5.54 -12.14 -12.29
N SER A 130 -6.49 -11.28 -12.62
CA SER A 130 -6.40 -9.84 -12.43
C SER A 130 -7.53 -9.35 -11.52
N THR A 131 -7.26 -8.31 -10.75
CA THR A 131 -8.26 -7.60 -9.95
C THR A 131 -8.14 -6.09 -10.19
N ASP A 132 -8.97 -5.28 -9.53
CA ASP A 132 -8.90 -3.81 -9.65
C ASP A 132 -7.84 -3.17 -8.74
N ALA A 133 -6.90 -3.96 -8.21
CA ALA A 133 -5.92 -3.47 -7.26
C ALA A 133 -4.96 -2.45 -7.90
N ILE A 134 -4.71 -1.35 -7.20
CA ILE A 134 -3.92 -0.23 -7.69
C ILE A 134 -2.57 -0.20 -6.96
N GLY A 135 -1.47 -0.21 -7.71
CA GLY A 135 -0.14 0.09 -7.19
C GLY A 135 0.11 1.60 -7.16
N ARG A 136 0.34 2.15 -5.96
CA ARG A 136 0.76 3.54 -5.79
C ARG A 136 2.22 3.62 -5.43
N VAL A 137 3.00 4.14 -6.37
CA VAL A 137 4.42 4.44 -6.19
C VAL A 137 4.55 5.74 -5.39
N TYR A 138 5.41 5.75 -4.36
CA TYR A 138 5.62 6.96 -3.54
C TYR A 138 6.04 8.17 -4.38
N THR A 139 5.57 9.35 -3.98
CA THR A 139 5.99 10.62 -4.58
C THR A 139 7.45 10.88 -4.22
N VAL A 140 8.27 11.13 -5.24
CA VAL A 140 9.67 11.52 -5.10
C VAL A 140 9.80 12.96 -5.56
N HIS A 141 10.44 13.81 -4.75
CA HIS A 141 10.67 15.21 -5.11
C HIS A 141 11.73 15.31 -6.22
N PRO A 142 11.56 16.19 -7.24
CA PRO A 142 12.52 16.33 -8.35
C PRO A 142 13.97 16.62 -7.92
N ASN A 143 14.18 17.28 -6.78
CA ASN A 143 15.52 17.51 -6.22
C ASN A 143 16.28 16.21 -5.89
N ASN A 144 15.58 15.12 -5.61
CA ASN A 144 16.18 13.79 -5.55
C ASN A 144 16.18 13.21 -6.97
N SER A 145 17.08 13.75 -7.79
CA SER A 145 17.12 13.51 -9.23
C SER A 145 17.15 12.02 -9.53
N GLU A 146 18.09 11.26 -8.98
CA GLU A 146 18.26 9.83 -9.26
C GLU A 146 17.00 9.01 -8.97
N CYS A 147 16.42 9.18 -7.77
CA CYS A 147 15.21 8.46 -7.39
C CYS A 147 13.98 8.92 -8.19
N PHE A 148 13.94 10.19 -8.59
CA PHE A 148 12.88 10.74 -9.46
C PHE A 148 12.94 10.11 -10.87
N HIS A 149 14.13 10.02 -11.46
CA HIS A 149 14.32 9.36 -12.76
C HIS A 149 14.03 7.86 -12.68
N LEU A 150 14.46 7.19 -11.60
CA LEU A 150 14.13 5.78 -11.38
C LEU A 150 12.61 5.56 -11.30
N ARG A 151 11.89 6.42 -10.56
CA ARG A 151 10.43 6.38 -10.52
C ARG A 151 9.82 6.52 -11.91
N LEU A 152 10.32 7.45 -12.73
CA LEU A 152 9.84 7.64 -14.10
C LEU A 152 10.08 6.38 -14.95
N LEU A 153 11.27 5.79 -14.88
CA LEU A 153 11.59 4.54 -15.57
C LEU A 153 10.63 3.41 -15.17
N LEU A 154 10.36 3.24 -13.88
CA LEU A 154 9.44 2.21 -13.36
C LEU A 154 7.99 2.37 -13.84
N HIS A 155 7.61 3.56 -14.32
CA HIS A 155 6.31 3.85 -14.90
C HIS A 155 6.25 3.63 -16.41
N GLU A 156 7.35 3.92 -17.13
CA GLU A 156 7.35 3.96 -18.60
C GLU A 156 8.02 2.74 -19.25
N VAL A 157 8.86 2.00 -18.52
CA VAL A 157 9.67 0.90 -19.07
C VAL A 157 9.24 -0.43 -18.48
N GLN A 158 8.84 -1.36 -19.36
CA GLN A 158 8.58 -2.76 -19.02
C GLN A 158 9.91 -3.51 -18.83
N ALA A 159 9.92 -4.53 -17.97
CA ALA A 159 11.08 -5.42 -17.79
C ALA A 159 12.41 -4.74 -17.39
N LEU A 160 12.42 -3.85 -16.39
CA LEU A 160 13.64 -3.24 -15.83
C LEU A 160 14.59 -4.22 -15.09
N CYS A 161 14.49 -5.52 -15.34
CA CYS A 161 15.29 -6.59 -14.73
C CYS A 161 16.81 -6.41 -14.89
N LEU A 162 17.25 -5.55 -15.81
CA LEU A 162 18.67 -5.28 -16.06
C LEU A 162 19.31 -4.29 -15.08
N PHE A 163 18.53 -3.62 -14.24
CA PHE A 163 19.07 -2.85 -13.11
C PHE A 163 19.25 -3.79 -11.92
N ASN A 164 20.37 -4.53 -11.91
CA ASN A 164 20.81 -5.23 -10.70
C ASN A 164 21.24 -4.16 -9.69
N ILE A 165 20.36 -3.91 -8.73
CA ILE A 165 20.58 -3.10 -7.52
C ILE A 165 20.60 -4.08 -6.34
#